data_AF-A0A4V2DDC5-F1
#
_entry.id   AF-A0A4V2DDC5-F1
#
_cell.length_a   1.000
_cell.length_b   1.000
_cell.length_c   1.000
_cell.angle_alpha   90.00
_cell.angle_beta   90.00
_cell.angle_gamma   90.00
#
_symmetry.space_group_name_H-M   'P 1'
#
loop_
_entity.id
_entity.type
_entity.pdbx_description
1 polymer ?
#
loop_
_entity_poly.entity_id
_entity_poly.type
_entity_poly.pdbx_seq_one_letter_code
_entity_poly.pdbx_strand_id
1 'polypeptide(L)' 'MTGQGRSCAALSCSAQVDRNTPFCRRHWNKLPGKLRSRISMSATAKDSAVRTDEIGRAVRLLGVIS' A
#
# COMPACT_ATOMS: atom_id res chain seq x y z
N MET A 1 -14.08 10.35 -18.33
CA MET A 1 -12.87 10.35 -17.47
C MET A 1 -13.18 9.54 -16.22
N THR A 2 -12.98 8.22 -16.22
CA THR A 2 -13.25 7.36 -15.04
C THR A 2 -11.95 6.85 -14.46
N GLY A 3 -11.23 7.72 -13.76
CA GLY A 3 -10.14 7.30 -12.89
C GLY A 3 -10.74 6.61 -11.68
N GLN A 4 -10.95 5.28 -11.75
CA GLN A 4 -11.28 4.48 -10.57
C GLN A 4 -10.10 4.57 -9.58
N GLY A 5 -10.18 5.51 -8.65
CA GLY A 5 -9.29 5.53 -7.49
C GLY A 5 -9.45 4.21 -6.74
N ARG A 6 -8.33 3.59 -6.39
CA ARG A 6 -8.35 2.34 -5.62
C ARG A 6 -8.61 2.67 -4.15
N SER A 7 -9.13 1.69 -3.41
CA SER A 7 -9.21 1.79 -1.94
C SER A 7 -7.87 1.42 -1.31
N CYS A 8 -7.57 2.01 -0.16
CA CYS A 8 -6.40 1.65 0.63
C CYS A 8 -6.37 0.13 0.91
N ALA A 9 -5.18 -0.47 0.88
CA ALA A 9 -4.99 -1.89 1.13
C ALA A 9 -5.17 -2.29 2.61
N ALA A 10 -5.20 -1.32 3.54
CA ALA A 10 -5.49 -1.61 4.94
C ALA A 10 -6.98 -2.00 5.08
N LEU A 11 -7.25 -3.17 5.66
CA LEU A 11 -8.61 -3.73 5.77
C LEU A 11 -9.59 -2.80 6.49
N SER A 12 -9.12 -2.03 7.48
CA SER A 12 -9.91 -1.06 8.23
C SER A 12 -10.05 0.31 7.55
N CYS A 13 -9.57 0.46 6.30
CA CYS A 13 -9.47 1.76 5.65
C CYS A 13 -10.18 1.84 4.30
N SER A 14 -11.23 2.67 4.25
CA SER A 14 -11.96 2.98 3.02
C SER A 14 -11.45 4.25 2.32
N ALA A 15 -10.26 4.75 2.67
CA ALA A 15 -9.72 5.96 2.05
C ALA A 15 -9.35 5.69 0.58
N GLN A 16 -9.72 6.63 -0.30
CA GLN A 16 -9.33 6.60 -1.69
C GLN A 16 -7.83 6.89 -1.82
N VAL A 17 -7.15 6.13 -2.68
CA VAL A 17 -5.71 6.23 -2.92
C VAL A 17 -5.41 6.32 -4.41
N ASP A 18 -4.25 6.90 -4.73
CA ASP A 18 -3.76 6.99 -6.10
C ASP A 18 -3.60 5.60 -6.73
N ARG A 19 -3.77 5.53 -8.07
CA ARG A 19 -3.72 4.27 -8.82
C ARG A 19 -2.42 3.48 -8.62
N ASN A 20 -1.33 4.18 -8.32
CA ASN A 20 0.01 3.59 -8.15
C ASN A 20 0.41 3.38 -6.69
N THR A 21 -0.40 3.87 -5.75
CA THR A 21 -0.08 3.84 -4.32
C THR A 21 -1.20 3.10 -3.58
N PRO A 22 -1.00 1.85 -3.15
CA PRO A 22 -2.05 1.06 -2.50
C PRO A 22 -2.35 1.51 -1.06
N PHE A 23 -1.70 2.56 -0.53
CA PHE A 23 -1.87 3.01 0.85
C PHE A 23 -2.16 4.51 0.92
N CYS A 24 -3.10 4.90 1.79
CA CYS A 24 -3.37 6.31 2.06
C CYS A 24 -2.27 6.91 2.93
N ARG A 25 -2.15 8.24 2.96
CA ARG A 25 -1.10 8.96 3.70
C ARG A 25 -1.00 8.55 5.19
N ARG A 26 -2.14 8.29 5.84
CA ARG A 26 -2.22 7.82 7.23
C ARG A 26 -1.56 6.46 7.42
N HIS A 27 -1.86 5.51 6.54
CA HIS A 27 -1.31 4.16 6.61
C HIS A 27 0.11 4.09 6.09
N TRP A 28 0.44 4.86 5.05
CA TRP A 28 1.79 4.98 4.52
C TRP A 28 2.79 5.39 5.60
N ASN A 29 2.49 6.44 6.38
CA ASN A 29 3.39 6.91 7.44
C ASN A 29 3.50 5.98 8.65
N LYS A 30 2.56 5.04 8.82
CA LYS A 30 2.63 4.00 9.86
C LYS A 30 3.51 2.82 9.46
N LEU A 31 3.86 2.67 8.17
CA LEU A 31 4.70 1.58 7.71
C LEU A 31 6.19 1.85 8.04
N PRO A 32 6.96 0.80 8.37
CA PRO A 32 8.42 0.91 8.53
C PRO A 32 9.07 1.51 7.28
N GLY A 33 10.12 2.32 7.46
CA GLY A 33 10.88 2.93 6.36
C GLY A 33 11.31 1.95 5.28
N LYS A 34 11.90 0.81 5.68
CA LYS A 34 12.35 -0.25 4.77
C LYS A 34 11.22 -0.82 3.91
N LEU A 35 10.03 -1.01 4.49
CA LEU A 35 8.87 -1.55 3.79
C LEU A 35 8.30 -0.55 2.77
N ARG A 36 8.23 0.74 3.15
CA ARG A 36 7.85 1.82 2.22
C ARG A 36 8.77 1.87 1.00
N SER A 37 10.08 1.82 1.21
CA SER A 37 11.06 1.80 0.12
C SER A 37 10.88 0.60 -0.79
N ARG A 38 10.68 -0.61 -0.24
CA ARG A 38 10.45 -1.82 -1.04
C ARG A 38 9.15 -1.76 -1.84
N ILE A 39 8.06 -1.27 -1.26
CA ILE A 39 6.79 -1.08 -2.00
C ILE A 39 6.96 -0.05 -3.13
N SER A 40 7.63 1.07 -2.86
CA SER A 40 7.87 2.12 -3.85
C SER A 40 8.78 1.64 -4.99
N MET A 41 9.86 0.92 -4.66
CA MET A 41 10.74 0.27 -5.63
C MET A 41 10.03 -0.81 -6.45
N SER A 42 9.15 -1.60 -5.83
CA SER A 42 8.42 -2.66 -6.55
C SER A 42 7.26 -2.10 -7.38
N ALA A 43 6.78 -0.89 -7.07
CA ALA A 43 5.82 -0.17 -7.91
C ALA A 43 6.47 0.49 -9.13
N THR A 44 7.75 0.86 -9.02
CA THR A 44 8.54 1.41 -10.12
C THR A 44 9.18 0.31 -10.97
N ALA A 45 9.63 -0.77 -10.34
CA ALA A 45 9.99 -2.01 -11.02
C ALA A 45 8.73 -2.73 -11.56
N LYS A 46 8.85 -3.48 -12.65
CA LYS A 46 7.74 -4.28 -13.20
C LYS A 46 7.42 -5.54 -12.37
N ASP A 47 7.99 -5.66 -11.16
CA ASP A 47 7.86 -6.85 -10.33
C ASP A 47 6.55 -6.84 -9.51
N SER A 48 5.50 -7.36 -10.13
CA SER A 48 4.16 -7.40 -9.53
C SER A 48 4.06 -8.38 -8.37
N ALA A 49 4.91 -9.41 -8.34
CA ALA A 49 4.91 -10.43 -7.29
C ALA A 49 5.46 -9.88 -5.98
N VAL A 50 6.65 -9.24 -6.02
CA VAL A 50 7.26 -8.59 -4.85
C VAL A 50 6.34 -7.48 -4.34
N ARG A 51 5.75 -6.68 -5.24
CA ARG A 51 4.80 -5.64 -4.81
C ARG A 51 3.61 -6.23 -4.04
N THR A 52 3.07 -7.35 -4.49
CA THR A 52 1.93 -8.00 -3.82
C THR A 52 2.32 -8.58 -2.46
N ASP A 53 3.49 -9.20 -2.33
CA ASP A 53 4.01 -9.69 -1.04
C ASP A 53 4.18 -8.55 -0.02
N GLU A 54 4.83 -7.46 -0.43
CA GLU A 54 5.08 -6.32 0.46
C GLU A 54 3.79 -5.60 0.86
N ILE A 55 2.81 -5.50 -0.04
CA ILE A 55 1.47 -5.02 0.29
C ILE A 55 0.82 -5.95 1.31
N GLY A 56 0.86 -7.28 1.10
CA GLY A 56 0.32 -8.28 2.02
C GLY A 56 0.92 -8.17 3.42
N ARG A 57 2.23 -7.96 3.52
CA ARG A 57 2.91 -7.67 4.80
C ARG A 57 2.42 -6.38 5.45
N ALA A 58 2.27 -5.32 4.67
CA ALA A 58 1.75 -4.05 5.16
C ALA A 58 0.29 -4.14 5.65
N VAL A 59 -0.56 -4.94 4.99
CA VAL A 59 -1.94 -5.21 5.46
C VAL A 59 -1.91 -5.89 6.83
N ARG A 60 -1.08 -6.91 7.02
CA ARG A 60 -0.94 -7.62 8.30
C ARG A 60 -0.47 -6.67 9.41
N LEU A 61 0.52 -5.83 9.15
CA LEU A 61 1.00 -4.86 10.13
C LEU A 61 -0.10 -3.89 10.55
N LEU A 62 -0.83 -3.32 9.60
CA LEU A 62 -1.86 -2.31 9.91
C LEU A 62 -3.12 -2.91 10.54
N GLY A 63 -3.45 -4.17 10.22
CA GLY A 63 -4.54 -4.91 10.85
C GLY A 63 -4.29 -5.28 12.31
N VAL A 64 -3.03 -5.32 12.76
CA VAL A 64 -2.65 -5.52 14.18
C VAL A 64 -2.56 -4.19 14.94
N ILE A 65 -2.44 -3.05 14.24
CA ILE A 65 -2.28 -1.70 14.84
C ILE A 65 -3.61 -0.91 14.87
N SER A 66 -4.77 -1.58 14.81
CA SER A 66 -6.09 -0.92 14.95
C SER A 66 -6.73 -1.21 16.29
#